data_AF-A0A452XDL6-F1
#
_entry.id   AF-A0A452XDL6-F1
#
_cell.length_a   1.000
_cell.length_b   1.000
_cell.length_c   1.000
_cell.angle_alpha   90.00
_cell.angle_beta   90.00
_cell.angle_gamma   90.00
#
_symmetry.space_group_name_H-M   'P 1'
#
loop_
_entity.id
_entity.type
_entity.pdbx_description
1 polymer ?
#
loop_
_entity_poly.entity_id
_entity_poly.type
_entity_poly.pdbx_seq_one_letter_code
_entity_poly.pdbx_strand_id
1 'polypeptide(L)'
;LVNMVVNRIMKDGKKSLAYQILYRAVKKIQQKTETNPLLVLCQAIRRVTPNIGVKTRRNKKGSTRKVPIEIGSKQGRALAIHWLLEASQKRPG
;
A
#
# COMPACT_ATOMS: atom_id res chain seq x y z
N LEU A 1 -4.86 -3.43 -9.84
CA LEU A 1 -4.76 -2.96 -8.43
C LEU A 1 -4.98 -4.11 -7.46
N VAL A 2 -6.12 -4.80 -7.55
CA VAL A 2 -6.48 -5.96 -6.70
C VAL A 2 -5.39 -7.02 -6.67
N ASN A 3 -4.88 -7.47 -7.83
CA ASN A 3 -3.77 -8.43 -7.88
C ASN A 3 -2.50 -7.97 -7.14
N MET A 4 -2.17 -6.67 -7.17
CA MET A 4 -1.00 -6.15 -6.42
C MET A 4 -1.22 -6.22 -4.91
N VAL A 5 -2.45 -5.97 -4.46
CA VAL A 5 -2.82 -6.08 -3.04
C VAL A 5 -2.79 -7.55 -2.60
N VAL A 6 -3.40 -8.45 -3.37
CA VAL A 6 -3.41 -9.90 -3.08
C VAL A 6 -1.99 -10.45 -3.01
N ASN A 7 -1.13 -10.10 -3.97
CA ASN A 7 0.26 -10.55 -3.97
C ASN A 7 1.05 -10.05 -2.74
N ARG A 8 0.68 -8.89 -2.18
CA ARG A 8 1.32 -8.34 -0.97
C ARG A 8 0.75 -8.91 0.34
N ILE A 9 -0.50 -9.37 0.32
CA ILE A 9 -1.15 -10.11 1.43
C ILE A 9 -0.64 -11.56 1.48
N MET A 10 -0.42 -12.17 0.32
CA MET A 10 -0.02 -13.56 0.20
C MET A 10 1.29 -13.85 0.93
N LYS A 11 1.24 -14.82 1.83
CA LYS A 11 2.40 -15.41 2.51
C LYS A 11 2.53 -16.88 2.09
N ASP A 12 3.75 -17.38 2.04
CA ASP A 12 4.07 -18.78 1.75
C ASP A 12 3.46 -19.32 0.44
N GLY A 13 3.23 -18.45 -0.55
CA GLY A 13 2.64 -18.83 -1.85
C GLY A 13 1.13 -19.16 -1.82
N LYS A 14 0.45 -19.02 -0.68
CA LYS A 14 -0.97 -19.39 -0.52
C LYS A 14 -1.93 -18.34 -1.08
N LYS A 15 -2.10 -18.31 -2.40
CA LYS A 15 -2.93 -17.30 -3.09
C LYS A 15 -4.42 -17.38 -2.74
N SER A 16 -4.96 -18.60 -2.58
CA SER A 16 -6.37 -18.81 -2.22
C SER A 16 -6.72 -18.16 -0.87
N LEU A 17 -5.84 -18.33 0.14
CA LEU A 17 -6.01 -17.73 1.46
C LEU A 17 -5.98 -16.19 1.39
N ALA A 18 -5.08 -15.62 0.58
CA ALA A 18 -5.00 -14.17 0.39
C ALA A 18 -6.30 -13.59 -0.22
N TYR A 19 -6.90 -14.29 -1.18
CA TYR A 19 -8.20 -13.92 -1.73
C TYR A 19 -9.31 -14.00 -0.68
N GLN A 20 -9.35 -15.08 0.12
CA GLN A 20 -10.36 -15.21 1.17
C GLN A 20 -10.29 -14.04 2.18
N ILE A 21 -9.08 -13.65 2.59
CA ILE A 21 -8.87 -12.50 3.50
C ILE A 21 -9.39 -11.22 2.84
N LEU A 22 -9.03 -10.97 1.58
CA LEU A 22 -9.46 -9.78 0.85
C LEU A 22 -10.98 -9.73 0.70
N TYR A 23 -11.62 -10.82 0.29
CA TYR A 23 -13.08 -10.88 0.12
C TYR A 23 -13.82 -10.63 1.43
N ARG A 24 -13.33 -11.20 2.55
CA ARG A 24 -13.89 -10.92 3.88
C ARG A 24 -13.77 -9.44 4.25
N ALA A 25 -12.62 -8.82 3.97
CA ALA A 25 -12.42 -7.39 4.25
C ALA A 25 -13.31 -6.50 3.40
N VAL A 26 -13.41 -6.77 2.10
CA VAL A 26 -14.26 -6.04 1.14
C VAL A 26 -15.74 -6.14 1.54
N LYS A 27 -16.20 -7.33 1.96
CA LYS A 27 -17.57 -7.51 2.48
C LYS A 27 -17.83 -6.67 3.73
N LYS A 28 -16.87 -6.62 4.67
CA LYS A 28 -16.97 -5.76 5.86
C LYS A 28 -17.04 -4.27 5.51
N ILE A 29 -16.27 -3.83 4.51
CA ILE A 29 -16.32 -2.43 4.04
C ILE A 29 -17.69 -2.12 3.45
N GLN A 30 -18.22 -3.01 2.60
CA GLN A 30 -19.54 -2.84 1.99
C GLN A 30 -20.64 -2.74 3.06
N GLN A 31 -20.60 -3.61 4.08
CA GLN A 31 -21.57 -3.58 5.19
C GLN A 31 -21.51 -2.28 6.01
N LYS A 32 -20.35 -1.64 6.12
CA LYS A 32 -20.18 -0.40 6.90
C LYS A 32 -20.46 0.87 6.12
N THR A 33 -20.16 0.86 4.82
CA THR A 33 -20.11 2.08 4.00
C THR A 33 -21.25 2.14 2.99
N GLU A 34 -21.97 1.03 2.78
CA GLU A 34 -23.09 0.87 1.83
C GLU A 34 -22.77 1.31 0.38
N THR A 35 -21.49 1.48 0.08
CA THR A 35 -20.96 1.92 -1.21
C THR A 35 -20.09 0.85 -1.82
N ASN A 36 -19.75 1.02 -3.11
CA ASN A 36 -18.88 0.08 -3.80
C ASN A 36 -17.50 0.00 -3.12
N PRO A 37 -17.14 -1.13 -2.49
CA PRO A 37 -15.92 -1.24 -1.70
C PRO A 37 -14.65 -1.18 -2.54
N LEU A 38 -14.73 -1.45 -3.86
CA LEU A 38 -13.60 -1.28 -4.78
C LEU A 38 -13.25 0.19 -4.99
N LEU A 39 -14.26 1.07 -5.04
CA LEU A 39 -14.02 2.52 -5.16
C LEU A 39 -13.35 3.06 -3.89
N VAL A 40 -13.83 2.62 -2.71
CA VAL A 40 -13.23 2.97 -1.42
C VAL A 40 -11.76 2.55 -1.36
N LEU A 41 -11.45 1.32 -1.78
CA LEU A 41 -10.07 0.81 -1.83
C LEU A 41 -9.18 1.63 -2.78
N CYS A 42 -9.67 1.92 -3.99
CA CYS A 42 -8.95 2.72 -4.98
C CYS A 42 -8.68 4.15 -4.46
N GLN A 43 -9.67 4.77 -3.83
CA GLN A 43 -9.56 6.10 -3.26
C GLN A 43 -8.57 6.12 -2.08
N ALA A 44 -8.61 5.12 -1.20
CA ALA A 44 -7.67 4.98 -0.11
C ALA A 44 -6.23 4.86 -0.62
N ILE A 45 -5.98 4.00 -1.61
CA ILE A 45 -4.64 3.85 -2.19
C ILE A 45 -4.19 5.16 -2.87
N ARG A 46 -5.07 5.85 -3.59
CA ARG A 46 -4.74 7.16 -4.20
C ARG A 46 -4.33 8.18 -3.15
N ARG A 47 -5.02 8.25 -2.01
CA ARG A 47 -4.71 9.17 -0.90
C ARG A 47 -3.38 8.86 -0.23
N VAL A 48 -3.04 7.57 -0.10
CA VAL A 48 -1.80 7.12 0.56
C VAL A 48 -0.60 7.11 -0.40
N THR A 49 -0.82 7.25 -1.71
CA THR A 49 0.25 7.21 -2.72
C THR A 49 1.16 8.43 -2.58
N PRO A 50 2.46 8.24 -2.25
CA PRO A 50 3.42 9.34 -2.23
C PRO A 50 3.86 9.66 -3.67
N ASN A 51 3.91 10.95 -3.98
CA ASN A 51 4.46 11.45 -5.24
C ASN A 51 5.95 11.80 -5.11
N ILE A 52 6.41 12.07 -3.88
CA ILE A 52 7.79 12.45 -3.56
C ILE A 52 8.32 11.53 -2.47
N GLY A 53 9.55 11.08 -2.65
CA GLY A 53 10.32 10.32 -1.67
C GLY A 53 11.60 11.04 -1.31
N VAL A 54 12.30 10.51 -0.33
CA VAL A 54 13.60 11.02 0.09
C VAL A 54 14.66 9.96 -0.17
N LYS A 55 15.73 10.35 -0.85
CA LYS A 55 16.91 9.49 -1.03
C LYS A 55 18.13 10.17 -0.43
N THR A 56 18.92 9.40 0.30
CA THR A 56 20.19 9.88 0.84
C THR A 56 21.20 10.00 -0.31
N ARG A 57 21.80 11.19 -0.45
CA ARG A 57 22.90 11.46 -1.39
C ARG A 57 24.12 11.92 -0.61
N ARG A 58 25.30 11.47 -1.03
CA ARG A 58 26.58 11.92 -0.47
C ARG A 58 27.18 12.97 -1.39
N ASN A 59 27.46 14.15 -0.84
CA ASN A 59 28.06 15.23 -1.60
C ASN A 59 29.59 15.01 -1.72
N LYS A 60 30.22 15.64 -2.72
CA LYS A 60 31.67 15.57 -2.96
C LYS A 60 32.53 15.99 -1.74
N LYS A 61 31.99 16.81 -0.82
CA LYS A 61 32.63 17.20 0.45
C LYS A 61 32.37 16.24 1.63
N GLY A 62 31.86 15.04 1.39
CA GLY A 62 31.73 13.98 2.40
C GLY A 62 30.42 13.96 3.20
N SER A 63 29.67 15.06 3.27
CA SER A 63 28.39 15.14 4.01
C SER A 63 27.24 14.38 3.31
N THR A 64 26.43 13.65 4.07
CA THR A 64 25.18 13.02 3.59
C THR A 64 24.01 13.97 3.74
N ARG A 65 23.20 14.12 2.68
CA ARG A 65 21.97 14.93 2.68
C ARG A 65 20.80 14.12 2.16
N LYS A 66 19.61 14.42 2.67
CA LYS A 66 18.34 13.88 2.20
C LYS A 66 17.86 14.72 1.03
N VAL A 67 17.81 14.14 -0.16
CA VAL A 67 17.39 14.83 -1.39
C VAL A 67 16.01 14.31 -1.79
N PRO A 68 15.03 15.20 -2.06
CA PRO A 68 13.73 14.79 -2.56
C PRO A 68 13.86 14.24 -3.98
N ILE A 69 13.14 13.16 -4.27
CA ILE A 69 13.09 12.53 -5.59
C ILE A 69 11.63 12.21 -5.91
N GLU A 70 11.23 12.44 -7.14
CA GLU A 70 9.92 12.05 -7.64
C GLU A 70 9.80 10.52 -7.69
N ILE A 71 8.69 10.01 -7.17
CA ILE A 71 8.40 8.58 -7.19
C ILE A 71 7.51 8.28 -8.40
N GLY A 72 7.92 7.30 -9.21
CA GLY A 72 7.10 6.84 -10.32
C GLY A 72 5.75 6.25 -9.84
N SER A 73 4.68 6.47 -10.60
CA SER A 73 3.30 6.10 -10.23
C SER A 73 3.13 4.63 -9.79
N LYS A 74 3.84 3.69 -10.44
CA LYS A 74 3.83 2.27 -10.09
C LYS A 74 4.50 2.00 -8.73
N GLN A 75 5.63 2.66 -8.47
CA GLN A 75 6.36 2.54 -7.20
C GLN A 75 5.57 3.16 -6.05
N GLY A 76 4.98 4.33 -6.27
CA GLY A 76 4.13 5.00 -5.27
C GLY A 76 2.93 4.14 -4.87
N ARG A 77 2.24 3.53 -5.85
CA ARG A 77 1.14 2.60 -5.57
C ARG A 77 1.58 1.37 -4.76
N ALA A 78 2.76 0.81 -5.06
CA ALA A 78 3.30 -0.32 -4.32
C ALA A 78 3.65 0.06 -2.87
N LEU A 79 4.26 1.24 -2.66
CA LEU A 79 4.55 1.78 -1.33
C LEU A 79 3.27 2.02 -0.52
N ALA A 80 2.23 2.58 -1.14
CA ALA A 80 0.96 2.82 -0.47
C ALA A 80 0.31 1.53 0.03
N ILE A 81 0.29 0.48 -0.82
CA ILE A 81 -0.22 -0.84 -0.43
C ILE A 81 0.62 -1.42 0.71
N HIS A 82 1.95 -1.26 0.66
CA HIS A 82 2.83 -1.74 1.72
C HIS A 82 2.55 -1.07 3.06
N TRP A 83 2.44 0.26 3.10
CA TRP A 83 2.14 1.01 4.33
C TRP A 83 0.77 0.66 4.90
N LEU A 84 -0.25 0.49 4.05
CA LEU A 84 -1.59 0.06 4.49
C LEU A 84 -1.55 -1.31 5.18
N LEU A 85 -0.83 -2.28 4.61
CA LEU A 85 -0.72 -3.62 5.19
C LEU A 85 0.13 -3.63 6.45
N GLU A 86 1.21 -2.86 6.49
CA GLU A 86 2.07 -2.73 7.67
C GLU A 86 1.29 -2.09 8.83
N ALA A 87 0.56 -1.00 8.57
CA ALA A 87 -0.31 -0.38 9.55
C ALA A 87 -1.43 -1.32 10.04
N SER A 88 -1.95 -2.18 9.16
CA SER A 88 -2.95 -3.18 9.54
C SER A 88 -2.37 -4.26 10.44
N GLN A 89 -1.11 -4.66 10.25
CA GLN A 89 -0.44 -5.66 11.08
C GLN A 89 -0.01 -5.11 12.44
N LYS A 90 0.33 -3.82 12.51
CA LYS A 90 0.72 -3.13 13.75
C LYS A 90 -0.44 -2.84 14.69
N ARG A 91 -1.68 -2.79 14.17
CA ARG A 91 -2.87 -2.52 14.98
C ARG A 91 -3.29 -3.77 15.75
N PRO A 92 -3.66 -3.65 17.04
CA PRO A 92 -4.37 -4.72 17.73
C PRO A 92 -5.73 -4.95 17.04
N GLY A 93 -6.06 -6.22 16.82
CA GLY A 93 -7.28 -6.67 16.13
C GLY A 93 -8.46 -6.88 17.06
#